data_AF-A0A9D7NZW2-F1
#
_entry.id   AF-A0A9D7NZW2-F1
#
_cell.length_a   1.000
_cell.length_b   1.000
_cell.length_c   1.000
_cell.angle_alpha   90.00
_cell.angle_beta   90.00
_cell.angle_gamma   90.00
#
_symmetry.space_group_name_H-M   'P 1'
#
loop_
_entity.id
_entity.type
_entity.pdbx_description
1 polymer ?
#
loop_
_entity_poly.entity_id
_entity_poly.type
_entity_poly.pdbx_seq_one_letter_code
_entity_poly.pdbx_strand_id
1 'polypeptide(L)'
;MTRSSLPYFSGSMMGLVTMALLSILTLGCLGSKQDRSIAKVGRHMQRIHEAEYAYSLRKATSSWTAARMHKEVEGIRKQFDVIADTAAIKEPLRAFLERWPTAERIEGSLIDGEQAFMSAVTGFYLRGLVQRKEGAKTMFPIRRP
;
A
#
# COMPACT_ATOMS: atom_id res chain seq x y z
N MET A 1 -39.04 -11.26 -60.45
CA MET A 1 -37.83 -10.50 -60.08
C MET A 1 -38.18 -9.52 -58.96
N THR A 2 -37.67 -9.74 -57.75
CA THR A 2 -37.29 -8.69 -56.76
C THR A 2 -36.57 -9.38 -55.61
N ARG A 3 -35.26 -9.12 -55.50
CA ARG A 3 -34.42 -9.46 -54.35
C ARG A 3 -34.72 -8.47 -53.23
N SER A 4 -34.74 -8.92 -51.99
CA SER A 4 -34.56 -8.03 -50.84
C SER A 4 -33.61 -8.68 -49.84
N SER A 5 -32.58 -7.91 -49.56
CA SER A 5 -31.29 -8.23 -48.99
C SER A 5 -31.31 -8.30 -47.46
N LEU A 6 -30.55 -9.25 -46.91
CA LEU A 6 -30.14 -9.28 -45.50
C LEU A 6 -29.34 -8.03 -45.13
N PRO A 7 -29.46 -7.51 -43.89
CA PRO A 7 -28.62 -6.42 -43.43
C PRO A 7 -27.19 -6.91 -43.18
N TYR A 8 -26.25 -6.27 -43.85
CA TYR A 8 -24.82 -6.38 -43.63
C TYR A 8 -24.49 -5.77 -42.24
N PHE A 9 -24.15 -6.62 -41.27
CA PHE A 9 -23.49 -6.20 -40.03
C PHE A 9 -22.00 -5.96 -40.34
N SER A 10 -21.66 -4.77 -40.84
CA SER A 10 -20.27 -4.30 -40.85
C SER A 10 -19.96 -3.56 -39.54
N GLY A 11 -20.02 -4.31 -38.43
CA GLY A 11 -19.46 -3.86 -37.16
C GLY A 11 -17.93 -3.86 -37.26
N SER A 12 -17.34 -2.68 -37.45
CA SER A 12 -15.91 -2.48 -37.57
C SER A 12 -15.13 -3.15 -36.43
N MET A 13 -14.33 -4.16 -36.74
CA MET A 13 -13.35 -4.77 -35.82
C MET A 13 -12.44 -3.74 -35.15
N MET A 14 -12.26 -2.55 -35.74
CA MET A 14 -11.43 -1.48 -35.15
C MET A 14 -12.03 -0.91 -33.86
N GLY A 15 -13.35 -0.93 -33.68
CA GLY A 15 -14.01 -0.45 -32.45
C GLY A 15 -13.78 -1.36 -31.24
N LEU A 16 -13.76 -2.68 -31.46
CA LEU A 16 -13.45 -3.66 -30.41
C LEU A 16 -11.97 -3.66 -30.03
N VAL A 17 -11.08 -3.50 -31.02
CA VAL A 17 -9.62 -3.45 -30.78
C VAL A 17 -9.21 -2.19 -30.02
N THR A 18 -9.83 -1.03 -30.32
CA THR A 18 -9.55 0.22 -29.59
C THR A 18 -10.05 0.20 -28.13
N MET A 19 -11.22 -0.38 -27.87
CA MET A 19 -11.74 -0.60 -26.51
C MET A 19 -10.85 -1.54 -25.69
N ALA A 20 -10.35 -2.63 -26.30
CA ALA A 20 -9.43 -3.56 -25.65
C ALA A 20 -8.07 -2.92 -25.33
N LEU A 21 -7.50 -2.12 -26.25
CA LEU A 21 -6.23 -1.42 -26.04
C LEU A 21 -6.31 -0.34 -24.95
N LEU A 22 -7.41 0.42 -24.87
CA LEU A 22 -7.64 1.39 -23.79
C LEU A 22 -7.81 0.72 -22.41
N SER A 23 -8.43 -0.46 -22.39
CA SER A 23 -8.57 -1.27 -21.17
C SER A 23 -7.20 -1.78 -20.68
N ILE A 24 -6.31 -2.18 -21.60
CA ILE A 24 -4.96 -2.67 -21.26
C ILE A 24 -4.02 -1.53 -20.83
N LEU A 25 -4.11 -0.35 -21.46
CA LEU A 25 -3.32 0.84 -21.10
C LEU A 25 -3.69 1.40 -19.71
N THR A 26 -4.99 1.38 -19.36
CA THR A 26 -5.45 1.78 -18.02
C THR A 26 -5.00 0.78 -16.95
N LEU A 27 -5.08 -0.52 -17.22
CA LEU A 27 -4.59 -1.58 -16.32
C LEU A 27 -3.07 -1.49 -16.07
N GLY A 28 -2.27 -1.26 -17.11
CA GLY A 28 -0.81 -1.12 -16.97
C GLY A 28 -0.37 0.13 -16.18
N CYS A 29 -1.07 1.25 -16.38
CA CYS A 29 -0.81 2.49 -15.62
C CYS A 29 -1.27 2.38 -14.15
N LEU A 30 -2.43 1.77 -13.87
CA LEU A 30 -2.91 1.55 -12.51
C LEU A 30 -1.97 0.62 -11.72
N GLY A 31 -1.51 -0.47 -12.32
CA GLY A 31 -0.53 -1.38 -11.70
C GLY A 31 0.75 -0.64 -11.27
N SER A 32 1.28 0.23 -12.14
CA SER A 32 2.49 1.01 -11.83
C SER A 32 2.31 2.03 -10.68
N LYS A 33 1.13 2.64 -10.56
CA LYS A 33 0.82 3.62 -9.50
C LYS A 33 0.60 2.92 -8.16
N GLN A 34 -0.18 1.85 -8.15
CA GLN A 34 -0.39 1.01 -6.96
C GLN A 34 0.95 0.49 -6.45
N ASP A 35 1.80 -0.02 -7.33
CA ASP A 35 3.12 -0.54 -6.97
C ASP A 35 4.01 0.49 -6.28
N ARG A 36 4.02 1.73 -6.79
CA ARG A 36 4.74 2.84 -6.16
C ARG A 36 4.16 3.20 -4.80
N SER A 37 2.84 3.18 -4.65
CA SER A 37 2.15 3.44 -3.39
C SER A 37 2.47 2.37 -2.34
N ILE A 38 2.43 1.09 -2.71
CA ILE A 38 2.83 -0.03 -1.83
C ILE A 38 4.30 0.14 -1.40
N ALA A 39 5.20 0.48 -2.33
CA ALA A 39 6.59 0.72 -2.01
C ALA A 39 6.79 1.93 -1.06
N LYS A 40 5.94 2.97 -1.15
CA LYS A 40 5.94 4.10 -0.19
C LYS A 40 5.50 3.65 1.19
N VAL A 41 4.45 2.83 1.29
CA VAL A 41 4.00 2.27 2.58
C VAL A 41 5.16 1.52 3.26
N GLY A 42 5.86 0.66 2.53
CA GLY A 42 7.03 -0.06 3.07
C GLY A 42 8.15 0.86 3.57
N ARG A 43 8.41 1.99 2.87
CA ARG A 43 9.40 2.99 3.31
C ARG A 43 8.99 3.71 4.59
N HIS A 44 7.71 4.03 4.75
CA HIS A 44 7.21 4.63 5.99
C HIS A 44 7.32 3.66 7.17
N MET A 45 7.00 2.37 6.96
CA MET A 45 7.20 1.33 7.99
C MET A 45 8.68 1.22 8.41
N GLN A 46 9.60 1.26 7.45
CA GLN A 46 11.03 1.27 7.76
C GLN A 46 11.46 2.49 8.58
N ARG A 47 10.97 3.70 8.25
CA ARG A 47 11.27 4.92 9.01
C ARG A 47 10.70 4.91 10.43
N ILE A 48 9.57 4.22 10.63
CA ILE A 48 9.03 3.98 11.97
C ILE A 48 10.01 3.12 12.78
N HIS A 49 10.58 2.07 12.21
CA HIS A 49 11.64 1.29 12.86
C HIS A 49 12.90 2.12 13.17
N GLU A 50 13.31 3.03 12.27
CA GLU A 50 14.45 3.93 12.54
C GLU A 50 14.16 4.88 13.72
N ALA A 51 12.92 5.36 13.86
CA ALA A 51 12.52 6.18 15.00
C ALA A 51 12.50 5.37 16.31
N GLU A 52 12.02 4.12 16.28
CA GLU A 52 12.06 3.21 17.43
C GLU A 52 13.50 2.95 17.88
N TYR A 53 14.40 2.69 16.94
CA TYR A 53 15.81 2.47 17.24
C TYR A 53 16.46 3.70 17.91
N ALA A 54 16.12 4.92 17.48
CA ALA A 54 16.62 6.13 18.14
C ALA A 54 16.08 6.26 19.58
N TYR A 55 14.82 5.87 19.81
CA TYR A 55 14.21 5.87 21.14
C TYR A 55 14.83 4.82 22.07
N SER A 56 15.04 3.60 21.60
CA SER A 56 15.66 2.53 22.40
C SER A 56 17.10 2.86 22.81
N LEU A 57 17.83 3.63 22.00
CA LEU A 57 19.12 4.21 22.34
C LEU A 57 19.06 5.39 23.32
N ARG A 58 17.87 5.72 23.86
CA ARG A 58 17.60 6.87 24.73
C ARG A 58 18.03 8.23 24.14
N LYS A 59 18.04 8.33 22.81
CA LYS A 59 18.39 9.58 22.08
C LYS A 59 17.19 10.50 21.87
N ALA A 60 15.99 10.05 22.25
CA ALA A 60 14.74 10.79 22.09
C ALA A 60 13.76 10.46 23.23
N THR A 61 12.82 11.37 23.48
CA THR A 61 11.70 11.13 24.41
C THR A 61 10.59 10.32 23.73
N SER A 62 9.72 9.71 24.53
CA SER A 62 8.53 8.97 24.03
C SER A 62 7.66 9.86 23.16
N SER A 63 7.34 11.07 23.62
CA SER A 63 6.49 12.03 22.92
C SER A 63 7.06 12.46 21.57
N TRP A 64 8.35 12.81 21.52
CA TRP A 64 9.00 13.18 20.26
C TRP A 64 9.01 12.01 19.27
N THR A 65 9.28 10.80 19.77
CA THR A 65 9.32 9.58 18.97
C THR A 65 7.94 9.25 18.40
N ALA A 66 6.91 9.29 19.25
CA ALA A 66 5.52 9.03 18.86
C ALA A 66 5.02 10.04 17.83
N ALA A 67 5.31 11.33 17.99
CA ALA A 67 4.97 12.35 17.00
C ALA A 67 5.65 12.09 15.64
N ARG A 68 6.93 11.66 15.66
CA ARG A 68 7.66 11.30 14.44
C ARG A 68 7.07 10.06 13.76
N MET A 69 6.75 9.02 14.53
CA MET A 69 6.12 7.81 14.02
C MET A 69 4.73 8.09 13.45
N HIS A 70 3.92 8.91 14.15
CA HIS A 70 2.60 9.32 13.67
C HIS A 70 2.67 10.08 12.35
N LYS A 71 3.65 10.96 12.16
CA LYS A 71 3.90 11.63 10.88
C LYS A 71 4.12 10.63 9.73
N GLU A 72 4.82 9.52 9.98
CA GLU A 72 4.99 8.47 8.99
C GLU A 72 3.69 7.67 8.77
N VAL A 73 2.89 7.44 9.82
CA VAL A 73 1.53 6.85 9.69
C VAL A 73 0.61 7.73 8.82
N GLU A 74 0.68 9.05 8.95
CA GLU A 74 -0.04 9.97 8.07
C GLU A 74 0.49 9.94 6.62
N GLY A 75 1.79 9.71 6.44
CA GLY A 75 2.37 9.42 5.13
C GLY A 75 1.78 8.16 4.48
N ILE A 76 1.55 7.11 5.29
CA ILE A 76 0.89 5.87 4.89
C ILE A 76 -0.58 6.12 4.54
N ARG A 77 -1.32 6.86 5.37
CA ARG A 77 -2.74 7.20 5.14
C ARG A 77 -2.96 7.84 3.78
N LYS A 78 -2.06 8.74 3.35
CA LYS A 78 -2.09 9.37 2.02
C LYS A 78 -1.91 8.39 0.85
N GLN A 79 -1.38 7.19 1.07
CA GLN A 79 -1.27 6.18 0.03
C GLN A 79 -2.47 5.23 -0.02
N PHE A 80 -3.33 5.24 1.02
CA PHE A 80 -4.40 4.27 1.20
C PHE A 80 -5.39 4.26 0.03
N ASP A 81 -5.84 5.43 -0.42
CA ASP A 81 -6.84 5.55 -1.50
C ASP A 81 -6.30 5.16 -2.88
N VAL A 82 -4.97 5.16 -3.04
CA VAL A 82 -4.32 4.76 -4.30
C VAL A 82 -4.20 3.24 -4.42
N ILE A 83 -4.32 2.52 -3.30
CA ILE A 83 -4.25 1.06 -3.27
C ILE A 83 -5.65 0.52 -3.55
N ALA A 84 -5.80 -0.34 -4.56
CA ALA A 84 -7.08 -0.94 -4.91
C ALA A 84 -7.66 -1.76 -3.75
N ASP A 85 -8.99 -1.80 -3.64
CA ASP A 85 -9.67 -2.56 -2.58
C ASP A 85 -9.43 -4.07 -2.69
N THR A 86 -9.13 -4.56 -3.89
CA THR A 86 -8.77 -5.96 -4.15
C THR A 86 -7.33 -6.30 -3.76
N ALA A 87 -6.51 -5.32 -3.37
CA ALA A 87 -5.13 -5.58 -2.97
C ALA A 87 -5.10 -6.30 -1.61
N ALA A 88 -4.32 -7.39 -1.51
CA ALA A 88 -4.20 -8.21 -0.30
C ALA A 88 -3.75 -7.44 0.97
N ILE A 89 -3.17 -6.25 0.79
CA ILE A 89 -2.72 -5.39 1.90
C ILE A 89 -3.77 -4.37 2.36
N LYS A 90 -4.85 -4.14 1.59
CA LYS A 90 -5.78 -3.04 1.84
C LYS A 90 -6.46 -3.19 3.19
N GLU A 91 -7.08 -4.34 3.45
CA GLU A 91 -7.78 -4.61 4.71
C GLU A 91 -6.82 -4.61 5.92
N PRO A 92 -5.67 -5.31 5.89
CA PRO A 92 -4.67 -5.18 6.95
C PRO A 92 -4.21 -3.74 7.18
N LEU A 93 -4.11 -2.94 6.12
CA LEU A 93 -3.66 -1.55 6.21
C LEU A 93 -4.74 -0.66 6.83
N ARG A 94 -6.01 -0.89 6.49
CA ARG A 94 -7.15 -0.20 7.11
C ARG A 94 -7.15 -0.44 8.62
N ALA A 95 -7.09 -1.71 9.03
CA ALA A 95 -7.07 -2.08 10.45
C ALA A 95 -5.89 -1.45 11.20
N PHE A 96 -4.71 -1.38 10.57
CA PHE A 96 -3.55 -0.69 11.14
C PHE A 96 -3.81 0.81 11.34
N LEU A 97 -4.34 1.50 10.33
CA LEU A 97 -4.60 2.94 10.36
C LEU A 97 -5.73 3.35 11.30
N GLU A 98 -6.72 2.47 11.50
CA GLU A 98 -7.80 2.65 12.48
C GLU A 98 -7.32 2.42 13.92
N ARG A 99 -6.43 1.44 14.11
CA ARG A 99 -5.86 1.13 15.43
C ARG A 99 -4.92 2.23 15.94
N TRP A 100 -4.25 2.96 15.05
CA TRP A 100 -3.23 3.96 15.40
C TRP A 100 -3.55 5.35 14.82
N PRO A 101 -4.64 6.01 15.26
CA PRO A 101 -5.09 7.27 14.68
C PRO A 101 -4.30 8.49 15.15
N THR A 102 -3.66 8.45 16.33
CA THR A 102 -3.03 9.63 16.95
C THR A 102 -1.65 9.31 17.55
N ALA A 103 -0.87 10.37 17.78
CA ALA A 103 0.45 10.27 18.40
C ALA A 103 0.36 9.83 19.87
N GLU A 104 -0.66 10.27 20.62
CA GLU A 104 -0.83 9.91 22.03
C GLU A 104 -1.05 8.40 22.20
N ARG A 105 -1.78 7.78 21.27
CA ARG A 105 -2.00 6.32 21.31
C ARG A 105 -0.72 5.55 21.00
N ILE A 106 0.10 6.07 20.09
CA ILE A 106 1.43 5.50 19.80
C ILE A 106 2.33 5.68 21.02
N GLU A 107 2.32 6.85 21.65
CA GLU A 107 3.10 7.14 22.84
C GLU A 107 2.76 6.22 24.00
N GLY A 108 1.47 6.01 24.30
CA GLY A 108 1.02 5.06 25.32
C GLY A 108 1.62 3.67 25.09
N SER A 109 1.57 3.19 23.84
CA SER A 109 2.18 1.90 23.48
C SER A 109 3.71 1.83 23.67
N LEU A 110 4.42 2.96 23.63
CA LEU A 110 5.87 3.00 23.88
C LEU A 110 6.17 2.97 25.37
N ILE A 111 5.38 3.69 26.17
CA ILE A 111 5.54 3.83 27.62
C ILE A 111 5.14 2.56 28.35
N ASP A 112 4.05 1.92 27.93
CA ASP A 112 3.49 0.72 28.57
C ASP A 112 4.39 -0.52 28.42
N GLY A 113 5.48 -0.44 27.64
CA GLY A 113 6.45 -1.52 27.46
C GLY A 113 5.95 -2.71 26.62
N GLU A 114 4.64 -2.79 26.34
CA GLU A 114 4.03 -3.83 25.51
C GLU A 114 4.46 -3.78 24.04
N GLN A 115 5.01 -2.64 23.58
CA GLN A 115 5.43 -2.42 22.20
C GLN A 115 4.36 -2.79 21.15
N ALA A 116 3.07 -2.69 21.50
CA ALA A 116 1.96 -3.11 20.65
C ALA A 116 1.96 -2.41 19.28
N PHE A 117 2.36 -1.14 19.22
CA PHE A 117 2.56 -0.40 17.99
C PHE A 117 3.65 -1.03 17.12
N MET A 118 4.83 -1.29 17.70
CA MET A 118 5.95 -1.86 16.96
C MET A 118 5.71 -3.31 16.53
N SER A 119 4.97 -4.08 17.33
CA SER A 119 4.48 -5.40 16.94
C SER A 119 3.56 -5.32 15.72
N ALA A 120 2.63 -4.36 15.69
CA ALA A 120 1.75 -4.13 14.53
C ALA A 120 2.53 -3.69 13.28
N VAL A 121 3.50 -2.79 13.43
CA VAL A 121 4.39 -2.35 12.33
C VAL A 121 5.19 -3.52 11.77
N THR A 122 5.82 -4.30 12.65
CA THR A 122 6.62 -5.49 12.27
C THR A 122 5.75 -6.54 11.59
N GLY A 123 4.58 -6.85 12.16
CA GLY A 123 3.64 -7.82 11.61
C GLY A 123 3.14 -7.40 10.22
N PHE A 124 2.88 -6.11 10.01
CA PHE A 124 2.51 -5.59 8.69
C PHE A 124 3.68 -5.65 7.70
N TYR A 125 4.90 -5.31 8.14
CA TYR A 125 6.08 -5.36 7.30
C TYR A 125 6.42 -6.80 6.86
N LEU A 126 6.42 -7.76 7.78
CA LEU A 126 6.61 -9.18 7.49
C LEU A 126 5.54 -9.71 6.53
N ARG A 127 4.28 -9.30 6.69
CA ARG A 127 3.21 -9.66 5.75
C ARG A 127 3.53 -9.20 4.33
N GLY A 128 4.02 -7.98 4.14
CA GLY A 128 4.42 -7.50 2.81
C GLY A 128 5.73 -8.07 2.28
N LEU A 129 6.57 -8.68 3.14
CA LEU A 129 7.73 -9.46 2.70
C LEU A 129 7.35 -10.88 2.27
N VAL A 130 6.39 -11.51 2.94
CA VAL A 130 5.97 -12.89 2.65
C VAL A 130 4.93 -12.95 1.52
N GLN A 131 4.02 -11.97 1.44
CA GLN A 131 3.06 -11.91 0.35
C GLN A 131 3.76 -11.52 -0.95
N ARG A 132 3.76 -12.47 -1.88
CA ARG A 132 4.31 -12.32 -3.24
C ARG A 132 3.28 -11.66 -4.15
N LYS A 133 3.72 -10.74 -5.00
CA LYS A 133 2.97 -10.35 -6.20
C LYS A 133 3.05 -11.46 -7.25
N GLU A 134 2.14 -11.44 -8.22
CA GLU A 134 2.30 -12.22 -9.46
C GLU A 134 3.73 -12.03 -10.01
N GLY A 135 4.43 -13.13 -10.30
CA GLY A 135 5.82 -13.10 -10.75
C GLY A 135 6.90 -13.15 -9.65
N ALA A 136 6.57 -13.63 -8.44
CA ALA A 136 7.53 -14.00 -7.38
C ALA A 136 8.33 -12.86 -6.71
N LYS A 137 7.94 -11.59 -6.91
CA LYS A 137 8.54 -10.44 -6.19
C LYS A 137 7.77 -10.15 -4.90
N THR A 138 8.49 -9.88 -3.81
CA THR A 138 7.90 -9.45 -2.53
C THR A 138 7.25 -8.08 -2.68
N MET A 139 6.17 -7.80 -1.94
CA MET A 139 5.49 -6.50 -2.02
C MET A 139 6.33 -5.34 -1.47
N PHE A 140 7.14 -5.61 -0.45
CA PHE A 140 8.18 -4.68 -0.01
C PHE A 140 9.54 -5.08 -0.58
N PRO A 141 10.31 -4.14 -1.17
CA PRO A 141 11.64 -4.45 -1.66
C PRO A 141 12.54 -4.80 -0.48
N ILE A 142 13.12 -6.00 -0.50
CA ILE A 142 14.26 -6.34 0.35
C ILE A 142 15.45 -5.58 -0.22
N ARG A 143 15.86 -4.50 0.43
CA ARG A 143 17.16 -3.90 0.14
C ARG A 143 18.21 -4.86 0.69
N ARG A 144 18.99 -5.49 -0.21
CA ARG A 144 20.23 -6.14 0.21
C ARG A 144 21.20 -5.05 0.71
N PRO A 145 21.96 -5.30 1.79
CA PRO A 145 22.99 -4.39 2.25
C PRO A 145 24.03 -4.12 1.17
#